data_AF-A0A0D3JW26-F1
#
_entry.id   AF-A0A0D3JW26-F1
#
_cell.length_a   1.000
_cell.length_b   1.000
_cell.length_c   1.000
_cell.angle_alpha   90.00
_cell.angle_beta   90.00
_cell.angle_gamma   90.00
#
_symmetry.space_group_name_H-M   'P 1'
#
loop_
_entity.id
_entity.type
_entity.pdbx_description
1 polymer ?
#
loop_
_entity_poly.entity_id
_entity_poly.type
_entity_poly.pdbx_seq_one_letter_code
_entity_poly.pdbx_strand_id
1 'polypeptide(L)'
;MQGPTVAAVYVVVCVGFTVGLFVAYSLWALASESAAGKGRPRARRAEQLQAGKRRDDRRSADVQARLQRAFHARRRLRVRVQGLMLTTALAVLVWGLIPAGLVAADLWPESLHSWVTAFCAFPVAFVFTLMSLRPTDTVCIRVVSGCWLVIALLLTGCFVALALGHPEDDPAETEWYFGAQALICSGRVLFEVHATVSSPPPRRRLLRLTGVVRGSMALGGLASLLYFPLRALYLEPAFASSKDFVPSLAIGVVEIVCAVLLHPRLRGVALAALSRIGSTPEEREAAVVASLCSLGRLTRSELLPLAEASFRAVRFDKLRESDLSPRGLAPGPAAGAAPLGEPCELGECDAFVSHAWSDPAGAKWAALRAWAERFEAEEGRWPKVWVDRVCIDQANIEASLPCLPIFLAGCHTLVILAGPSWSSRLWCVIELFTFLRMKGAEDRICVVPLLPGDTAQEQRAALEGVVASFASFDARQALCSRSEDREALLAVIETSFGSLASFSEWAKSLFSERATIVSRHFDARETVGAWGGVETSRGWQGLSRLFRARSGAAGSRSGRRSRRHSSAAGSACSGASSGPVAASPRVSDATRGTSAEECEVV
;
A
#
# COMPACT_ATOMS: atom_id res chain seq x y z
N MET A 1 -29.59 -46.06 -4.13
CA MET A 1 -28.50 -46.27 -3.15
C MET A 1 -28.81 -45.43 -1.92
N GLN A 2 -28.55 -45.97 -0.73
CA GLN A 2 -28.99 -45.43 0.55
C GLN A 2 -28.41 -44.03 0.83
N GLY A 3 -29.24 -43.08 1.26
CA GLY A 3 -28.85 -41.71 1.66
C GLY A 3 -27.57 -41.56 2.51
N PRO A 4 -27.29 -42.43 3.50
CA PRO A 4 -26.03 -42.38 4.25
C PRO A 4 -24.77 -42.60 3.40
N THR A 5 -24.84 -43.39 2.32
CA THR A 5 -23.69 -43.64 1.44
C THR A 5 -23.30 -42.40 0.65
N VAL A 6 -24.28 -41.65 0.13
CA VAL A 6 -24.03 -40.42 -0.64
C VAL A 6 -23.47 -39.32 0.25
N ALA A 7 -24.00 -39.17 1.46
CA ALA A 7 -23.49 -38.22 2.45
C ALA A 7 -22.03 -38.53 2.86
N ALA A 8 -21.72 -39.80 3.11
CA ALA A 8 -20.36 -40.23 3.44
C ALA A 8 -19.39 -39.97 2.28
N VAL A 9 -19.79 -40.30 1.04
CA VAL A 9 -18.98 -40.04 -0.16
C VAL A 9 -18.75 -38.54 -0.34
N TYR A 10 -19.77 -37.70 -0.17
CA TYR A 10 -19.64 -36.24 -0.22
C TYR A 10 -18.61 -35.70 0.77
N VAL A 11 -18.70 -36.10 2.05
CA VAL A 11 -17.78 -35.66 3.09
C VAL A 11 -16.35 -36.11 2.77
N VAL A 12 -16.16 -37.37 2.36
CA VAL A 12 -14.84 -37.91 1.99
C VAL A 12 -14.26 -37.16 0.80
N VAL A 13 -15.05 -36.87 -0.23
CA VAL A 13 -14.60 -36.11 -1.41
C VAL A 13 -14.22 -34.68 -1.04
N CYS A 14 -15.06 -33.96 -0.28
CA CYS A 14 -14.80 -32.58 0.07
C CYS A 14 -13.62 -32.42 1.04
N VAL A 15 -13.53 -33.29 2.06
CA VAL A 15 -12.40 -33.33 2.98
C VAL A 15 -11.12 -33.73 2.25
N GLY A 16 -11.17 -34.80 1.45
CA GLY A 16 -10.03 -35.27 0.66
C GLY A 16 -9.51 -34.20 -0.31
N PHE A 17 -10.41 -33.50 -1.00
CA PHE A 17 -10.07 -32.37 -1.88
C PHE A 17 -9.47 -31.20 -1.10
N THR A 18 -10.08 -30.82 0.03
CA THR A 18 -9.58 -29.73 0.88
C THR A 18 -8.18 -30.05 1.39
N VAL A 19 -7.99 -31.22 1.99
CA VAL A 19 -6.67 -31.68 2.47
C VAL A 19 -5.66 -31.74 1.33
N GLY A 20 -6.05 -32.30 0.17
CA GLY A 20 -5.22 -32.35 -1.03
C GLY A 20 -4.77 -30.96 -1.49
N LEU A 21 -5.67 -29.98 -1.53
CA LEU A 21 -5.35 -28.60 -1.85
C LEU A 21 -4.39 -27.96 -0.85
N PHE A 22 -4.61 -28.14 0.45
CA PHE A 22 -3.72 -27.60 1.49
C PHE A 22 -2.34 -28.24 1.47
N VAL A 23 -2.25 -29.55 1.21
CA VAL A 23 -0.98 -30.28 1.04
C VAL A 23 -0.27 -29.80 -0.22
N ALA A 24 -0.95 -29.74 -1.36
CA ALA A 24 -0.38 -29.26 -2.62
C ALA A 24 0.13 -27.82 -2.50
N TYR A 25 -0.65 -26.94 -1.86
CA TYR A 25 -0.23 -25.57 -1.58
C TYR A 25 0.98 -25.51 -0.64
N SER A 26 0.99 -26.31 0.43
CA SER A 26 2.13 -26.36 1.38
C SER A 26 3.40 -26.85 0.69
N LEU A 27 3.31 -27.90 -0.13
CA LEU A 27 4.42 -28.42 -0.93
C LEU A 27 4.91 -27.39 -1.96
N TRP A 28 4.00 -26.71 -2.66
CA TRP A 28 4.35 -25.63 -3.59
C TRP A 28 5.03 -24.46 -2.87
N ALA A 29 4.50 -24.05 -1.71
CA ALA A 29 5.09 -23.00 -0.90
C ALA A 29 6.52 -23.38 -0.44
N LEU A 30 6.71 -24.60 0.07
CA LEU A 30 8.03 -25.12 0.47
C LEU A 30 8.99 -25.23 -0.73
N ALA A 31 8.53 -25.73 -1.88
CA ALA A 31 9.34 -25.81 -3.09
C ALA A 31 9.75 -24.41 -3.58
N SER A 32 8.85 -23.42 -3.48
CA SER A 32 9.13 -22.04 -3.84
C SER A 32 10.16 -21.39 -2.91
N GLU A 33 10.17 -21.75 -1.62
CA GLU A 33 11.18 -21.32 -0.66
C GLU A 33 12.53 -22.03 -0.89
N SER A 34 12.52 -23.32 -1.24
CA SER A 34 13.74 -24.10 -1.53
C SER A 34 14.45 -23.64 -2.81
N ALA A 35 13.68 -23.36 -3.88
CA ALA A 35 14.22 -22.81 -5.12
C ALA A 35 14.90 -21.44 -4.92
N ALA A 36 14.43 -20.65 -3.95
CA ALA A 36 15.04 -19.38 -3.59
C ALA A 36 16.38 -19.52 -2.82
N GLY A 37 16.61 -20.64 -2.14
CA GLY A 37 17.77 -20.85 -1.26
C GLY A 37 19.00 -21.49 -1.92
N LYS A 38 18.83 -22.27 -3.00
CA LYS A 38 19.91 -23.11 -3.56
C LYS A 38 21.06 -22.37 -4.28
N GLY A 39 21.02 -21.05 -4.41
CA GLY A 39 22.03 -20.28 -5.15
C GLY A 39 23.29 -19.84 -4.39
N ARG A 40 23.50 -20.22 -3.12
CA ARG A 40 24.48 -19.54 -2.24
C ARG A 40 25.84 -20.18 -1.88
N PRO A 41 26.22 -21.44 -2.15
CA PRO A 41 27.51 -21.92 -1.60
C PRO A 41 28.77 -21.68 -2.44
N ARG A 42 28.70 -21.54 -3.77
CA ARG A 42 29.93 -21.56 -4.61
C ARG A 42 30.61 -20.20 -4.83
N ALA A 43 29.89 -19.08 -4.73
CA ALA A 43 30.46 -17.74 -4.98
C ALA A 43 31.41 -17.25 -3.88
N ARG A 44 31.21 -17.68 -2.62
CA ARG A 44 32.00 -17.21 -1.46
C ARG A 44 33.48 -17.64 -1.50
N ARG A 45 33.84 -18.67 -2.28
CA ARG A 45 35.22 -19.18 -2.35
C ARG A 45 36.08 -18.42 -3.37
N ALA A 46 35.45 -17.74 -4.35
CA ALA A 46 36.15 -16.90 -5.33
C ALA A 46 36.39 -15.46 -4.82
N GLU A 47 35.50 -14.92 -3.98
CA GLU A 47 35.59 -13.54 -3.46
C GLU A 47 36.75 -13.30 -2.47
N GLN A 48 37.33 -14.35 -1.89
CA GLN A 48 38.44 -14.19 -0.94
C GLN A 48 39.76 -13.75 -1.59
N LEU A 49 39.93 -13.94 -2.92
CA LEU A 49 41.19 -13.69 -3.62
C LEU A 49 41.41 -12.25 -4.16
N GLN A 50 40.40 -11.38 -4.19
CA GLN A 50 40.51 -10.04 -4.81
C GLN A 50 40.30 -8.91 -3.80
N ALA A 51 41.34 -8.54 -3.05
CA ALA A 51 41.21 -7.69 -1.86
C ALA A 51 41.40 -6.17 -2.02
N GLY A 52 41.92 -5.70 -3.16
CA GLY A 52 42.26 -4.28 -3.35
C GLY A 52 41.14 -3.42 -3.94
N LYS A 53 40.36 -3.95 -4.90
CA LYS A 53 39.27 -3.25 -5.62
C LYS A 53 37.96 -3.13 -4.82
N ARG A 54 38.03 -3.33 -3.49
CA ARG A 54 36.98 -3.92 -2.67
C ARG A 54 35.87 -3.00 -2.16
N ARG A 55 35.96 -1.67 -2.28
CA ARG A 55 35.01 -0.79 -1.55
C ARG A 55 33.72 -0.56 -2.33
N ASP A 56 33.81 -0.35 -3.63
CA ASP A 56 32.65 -0.04 -4.48
C ASP A 56 31.86 -1.32 -4.79
N ASP A 57 32.58 -2.43 -5.07
CA ASP A 57 32.02 -3.78 -5.16
C ASP A 57 31.21 -4.16 -3.91
N ARG A 58 31.65 -3.73 -2.72
CA ARG A 58 30.92 -4.04 -1.46
C ARG A 58 29.58 -3.32 -1.38
N ARG A 59 29.48 -2.08 -1.85
CA ARG A 59 28.23 -1.32 -1.75
C ARG A 59 27.21 -1.80 -2.77
N SER A 60 27.62 -2.01 -4.03
CA SER A 60 26.75 -2.66 -5.02
C SER A 60 26.30 -4.05 -4.53
N ALA A 61 27.21 -4.89 -4.01
CA ALA A 61 26.85 -6.20 -3.45
C ALA A 61 25.88 -6.12 -2.27
N ASP A 62 26.01 -5.12 -1.39
CA ASP A 62 25.11 -4.90 -0.25
C ASP A 62 23.72 -4.41 -0.71
N VAL A 63 23.67 -3.49 -1.67
CA VAL A 63 22.42 -3.03 -2.32
C VAL A 63 21.75 -4.21 -3.02
N GLN A 64 22.49 -4.98 -3.82
CA GLN A 64 22.01 -6.20 -4.45
C GLN A 64 21.43 -7.13 -3.39
N ALA A 65 22.18 -7.51 -2.37
CA ALA A 65 21.76 -8.41 -1.29
C ALA A 65 20.47 -7.93 -0.59
N ARG A 66 20.25 -6.61 -0.48
CA ARG A 66 18.98 -6.06 0.04
C ARG A 66 17.84 -6.22 -0.93
N LEU A 67 18.03 -5.87 -2.20
CA LEU A 67 17.02 -6.10 -3.22
C LEU A 67 16.64 -7.59 -3.24
N GLN A 68 17.64 -8.49 -3.17
CA GLN A 68 17.38 -9.92 -3.07
C GLN A 68 16.45 -10.24 -1.89
N ARG A 69 16.79 -9.76 -0.68
CA ARG A 69 15.97 -9.95 0.53
C ARG A 69 14.58 -9.34 0.39
N ALA A 70 14.46 -8.15 -0.17
CA ALA A 70 13.21 -7.45 -0.43
C ALA A 70 12.28 -8.24 -1.36
N PHE A 71 12.81 -8.71 -2.50
CA PHE A 71 12.05 -9.55 -3.44
C PHE A 71 11.66 -10.90 -2.82
N HIS A 72 12.55 -11.53 -2.05
CA HIS A 72 12.23 -12.77 -1.34
C HIS A 72 11.15 -12.57 -0.26
N ALA A 73 11.24 -11.50 0.54
CA ALA A 73 10.25 -11.14 1.54
C ALA A 73 8.88 -10.88 0.90
N ARG A 74 8.85 -10.11 -0.20
CA ARG A 74 7.62 -9.87 -0.98
C ARG A 74 7.00 -11.18 -1.47
N ARG A 75 7.80 -12.07 -2.07
CA ARG A 75 7.32 -13.37 -2.58
C ARG A 75 6.76 -14.23 -1.44
N ARG A 76 7.47 -14.34 -0.31
CA ARG A 76 7.01 -15.12 0.86
C ARG A 76 5.71 -14.59 1.43
N LEU A 77 5.62 -13.28 1.65
CA LEU A 77 4.40 -12.61 2.12
C LEU A 77 3.24 -12.85 1.16
N ARG A 78 3.52 -12.80 -0.14
CA ARG A 78 2.52 -13.03 -1.19
C ARG A 78 2.01 -14.47 -1.14
N VAL A 79 2.92 -15.44 -1.23
CA VAL A 79 2.60 -16.87 -1.19
C VAL A 79 1.77 -17.17 0.05
N ARG A 80 2.26 -16.83 1.25
CA ARG A 80 1.60 -17.18 2.52
C ARG A 80 0.19 -16.62 2.65
N VAL A 81 0.03 -15.31 2.46
CA VAL A 81 -1.27 -14.67 2.70
C VAL A 81 -2.22 -14.94 1.54
N GLN A 82 -1.80 -14.71 0.30
CA GLN A 82 -2.70 -14.86 -0.84
C GLN A 82 -3.01 -16.31 -1.13
N GLY A 83 -2.00 -17.18 -1.07
CA GLY A 83 -2.16 -18.60 -1.30
C GLY A 83 -3.07 -19.22 -0.26
N LEU A 84 -2.90 -18.90 1.03
CA LEU A 84 -3.81 -19.38 2.07
C LEU A 84 -5.26 -18.93 1.83
N MET A 85 -5.47 -17.64 1.54
CA MET A 85 -6.82 -17.10 1.28
C MET A 85 -7.44 -17.73 0.03
N LEU A 86 -6.67 -17.89 -1.05
CA LEU A 86 -7.16 -18.48 -2.30
C LEU A 86 -7.45 -19.98 -2.15
N THR A 87 -6.58 -20.74 -1.48
CA THR A 87 -6.83 -22.16 -1.16
C THR A 87 -8.07 -22.32 -0.29
N THR A 88 -8.25 -21.46 0.70
CA THR A 88 -9.46 -21.45 1.55
C THR A 88 -10.70 -21.12 0.71
N ALA A 89 -10.61 -20.12 -0.18
CA ALA A 89 -11.69 -19.78 -1.09
C ALA A 89 -12.10 -20.94 -2.00
N LEU A 90 -11.13 -21.62 -2.62
CA LEU A 90 -11.40 -22.78 -3.48
C LEU A 90 -12.00 -23.93 -2.69
N ALA A 91 -11.49 -24.22 -1.49
CA ALA A 91 -12.05 -25.25 -0.64
C ALA A 91 -13.53 -24.93 -0.36
N VAL A 92 -13.82 -23.74 0.20
CA VAL A 92 -15.19 -23.31 0.51
C VAL A 92 -16.09 -23.34 -0.73
N LEU A 93 -15.58 -22.95 -1.90
CA LEU A 93 -16.34 -23.01 -3.15
C LEU A 93 -16.71 -24.44 -3.54
N VAL A 94 -15.79 -25.40 -3.40
CA VAL A 94 -16.08 -26.82 -3.66
C VAL A 94 -17.09 -27.38 -2.65
N TRP A 95 -17.00 -26.98 -1.39
CA TRP A 95 -18.01 -27.31 -0.37
C TRP A 95 -19.39 -26.76 -0.72
N GLY A 96 -19.50 -25.66 -1.48
CA GLY A 96 -20.77 -25.10 -1.96
C GLY A 96 -21.27 -25.67 -3.29
N LEU A 97 -20.38 -25.85 -4.27
CA LEU A 97 -20.73 -26.30 -5.62
C LEU A 97 -21.19 -27.76 -5.68
N ILE A 98 -20.53 -28.66 -4.95
CA ILE A 98 -20.87 -30.09 -5.01
C ILE A 98 -22.30 -30.31 -4.49
N PRO A 99 -22.71 -29.78 -3.32
CA PRO A 99 -24.09 -29.89 -2.88
C PRO A 99 -25.09 -29.24 -3.83
N ALA A 100 -24.78 -28.06 -4.37
CA ALA A 100 -25.67 -27.38 -5.30
C ALA A 100 -25.92 -28.24 -6.56
N GLY A 101 -24.88 -28.88 -7.09
CA GLY A 101 -25.00 -29.81 -8.21
C GLY A 101 -25.79 -31.08 -7.86
N LEU A 102 -25.60 -31.63 -6.66
CA LEU A 102 -26.37 -32.78 -6.19
C LEU A 102 -27.85 -32.44 -5.99
N VAL A 103 -28.17 -31.27 -5.45
CA VAL A 103 -29.55 -30.77 -5.32
C VAL A 103 -30.18 -30.58 -6.69
N ALA A 104 -29.47 -29.94 -7.64
CA ALA A 104 -29.96 -29.75 -9.00
C ALA A 104 -30.20 -31.07 -9.76
N ALA A 105 -29.50 -32.14 -9.39
CA ALA A 105 -29.65 -33.47 -9.96
C ALA A 105 -30.65 -34.37 -9.20
N ASP A 106 -31.32 -33.86 -8.17
CA ASP A 106 -32.20 -34.62 -7.27
C ASP A 106 -31.49 -35.82 -6.58
N LEU A 107 -30.20 -35.65 -6.29
CA LEU A 107 -29.34 -36.63 -5.63
C LEU A 107 -28.96 -36.24 -4.20
N TRP A 108 -29.49 -35.13 -3.69
CA TRP A 108 -29.13 -34.63 -2.37
C TRP A 108 -29.75 -35.50 -1.26
N PRO A 109 -28.95 -36.00 -0.29
CA PRO A 109 -29.49 -36.86 0.76
C PRO A 109 -30.46 -36.09 1.66
N GLU A 110 -31.69 -36.59 1.84
CA GLU A 110 -32.67 -36.01 2.78
C GLU A 110 -32.15 -35.92 4.22
N SER A 111 -31.19 -36.79 4.60
CA SER A 111 -30.52 -36.78 5.91
C SER A 111 -29.61 -35.57 6.13
N LEU A 112 -29.13 -34.94 5.06
CA LEU A 112 -28.37 -33.69 5.11
C LEU A 112 -29.38 -32.55 5.00
N HIS A 113 -30.12 -32.36 6.09
CA HIS A 113 -31.40 -31.65 6.21
C HIS A 113 -31.49 -30.20 5.69
N SER A 114 -30.45 -29.62 5.08
CA SER A 114 -30.60 -28.34 4.39
C SER A 114 -29.57 -28.11 3.29
N TRP A 115 -30.05 -27.94 2.05
CA TRP A 115 -29.27 -27.48 0.90
C TRP A 115 -28.67 -26.08 1.11
N VAL A 116 -29.19 -25.33 2.08
CA VAL A 116 -28.79 -23.95 2.39
C VAL A 116 -27.34 -23.84 2.85
N THR A 117 -26.77 -24.85 3.50
CA THR A 117 -25.34 -24.83 3.86
C THR A 117 -24.44 -24.70 2.63
N ALA A 118 -24.88 -25.21 1.48
CA ALA A 118 -24.21 -25.04 0.20
C ALA A 118 -24.20 -23.58 -0.26
N PHE A 119 -25.34 -22.90 -0.11
CA PHE A 119 -25.52 -21.51 -0.54
C PHE A 119 -24.76 -20.54 0.36
N CYS A 120 -24.67 -20.81 1.67
CA CYS A 120 -23.85 -20.04 2.60
C CYS A 120 -22.34 -20.08 2.26
N ALA A 121 -21.87 -21.11 1.56
CA ALA A 121 -20.46 -21.23 1.21
C ALA A 121 -20.04 -20.23 0.12
N PHE A 122 -20.92 -19.90 -0.84
CA PHE A 122 -20.55 -19.00 -1.95
C PHE A 122 -20.13 -17.61 -1.47
N PRO A 123 -20.91 -16.88 -0.64
CA PRO A 123 -20.50 -15.58 -0.15
C PRO A 123 -19.15 -15.62 0.56
N VAL A 124 -18.93 -16.65 1.39
CA VAL A 124 -17.68 -16.83 2.13
C VAL A 124 -16.50 -17.07 1.18
N ALA A 125 -16.65 -17.93 0.17
CA ALA A 125 -15.64 -18.16 -0.85
C ALA A 125 -15.27 -16.87 -1.60
N PHE A 126 -16.26 -16.02 -1.89
CA PHE A 126 -16.02 -14.73 -2.55
C PHE A 126 -15.27 -13.75 -1.66
N VAL A 127 -15.59 -13.70 -0.36
CA VAL A 127 -14.82 -12.89 0.59
C VAL A 127 -13.36 -13.32 0.60
N PHE A 128 -13.08 -14.61 0.73
CA PHE A 128 -11.70 -15.12 0.72
C PHE A 128 -10.98 -14.85 -0.61
N THR A 129 -11.68 -14.98 -1.74
CA THR A 129 -11.13 -14.67 -3.06
C THR A 129 -10.73 -13.19 -3.14
N LEU A 130 -11.59 -12.26 -2.72
CA LEU A 130 -11.31 -10.82 -2.74
C LEU A 130 -10.26 -10.40 -1.69
N MET A 131 -10.16 -11.11 -0.57
CA MET A 131 -9.08 -10.95 0.39
C MET A 131 -7.74 -11.47 -0.17
N SER A 132 -7.74 -12.47 -1.05
CA SER A 132 -6.51 -12.93 -1.69
C SER A 132 -5.90 -11.89 -2.64
N LEU A 133 -6.71 -11.01 -3.24
CA LEU A 133 -6.26 -10.00 -4.20
C LEU A 133 -5.54 -8.82 -3.52
N ARG A 134 -4.40 -8.41 -4.05
CA ARG A 134 -3.76 -7.13 -3.67
C ARG A 134 -4.03 -6.06 -4.72
N PRO A 135 -4.05 -4.76 -4.32
CA PRO A 135 -4.16 -3.64 -5.25
C PRO A 135 -3.13 -3.64 -6.39
N THR A 136 -1.99 -4.34 -6.24
CA THR A 136 -0.93 -4.47 -7.26
C THR A 136 -1.13 -5.63 -8.24
N ASP A 137 -2.12 -6.50 -8.07
CA ASP A 137 -2.25 -7.76 -8.82
C ASP A 137 -3.12 -7.60 -10.07
N THR A 138 -2.64 -6.82 -11.03
CA THR A 138 -3.39 -6.46 -12.24
C THR A 138 -4.02 -7.65 -12.96
N VAL A 139 -3.27 -8.74 -13.16
CA VAL A 139 -3.73 -9.93 -13.88
C VAL A 139 -4.78 -10.68 -13.05
N CYS A 140 -4.50 -10.95 -11.78
CA CYS A 140 -5.42 -11.68 -10.90
C CYS A 140 -6.74 -10.93 -10.73
N ILE A 141 -6.71 -9.59 -10.60
CA ILE A 141 -7.92 -8.78 -10.52
C ILE A 141 -8.76 -8.93 -11.80
N ARG A 142 -8.14 -8.90 -12.99
CA ARG A 142 -8.87 -9.10 -14.26
C ARG A 142 -9.48 -10.49 -14.36
N VAL A 143 -8.72 -11.52 -14.02
CA VAL A 143 -9.20 -12.91 -14.06
C VAL A 143 -10.37 -13.10 -13.09
N VAL A 144 -10.22 -12.64 -11.84
CA VAL A 144 -11.30 -12.74 -10.85
C VAL A 144 -12.53 -11.93 -11.26
N SER A 145 -12.36 -10.71 -11.78
CA SER A 145 -13.49 -9.93 -12.34
C SER A 145 -14.19 -10.67 -13.48
N GLY A 146 -13.45 -11.29 -14.40
CA GLY A 146 -14.01 -12.06 -15.50
C GLY A 146 -14.75 -13.30 -15.03
N CYS A 147 -14.15 -14.10 -14.14
CA CYS A 147 -14.82 -15.24 -13.51
C CYS A 147 -16.08 -14.81 -12.76
N TRP A 148 -16.01 -13.68 -12.06
CA TRP A 148 -17.14 -13.12 -11.33
C TRP A 148 -18.30 -12.72 -12.24
N LEU A 149 -17.99 -12.08 -13.38
CA LEU A 149 -18.99 -11.73 -14.39
C LEU A 149 -19.72 -12.97 -14.90
N VAL A 150 -18.99 -14.05 -15.20
CA VAL A 150 -19.59 -15.32 -15.64
C VAL A 150 -20.47 -15.92 -14.56
N ILE A 151 -20.00 -15.99 -13.30
CA ILE A 151 -20.80 -16.49 -12.18
C ILE A 151 -22.06 -15.66 -11.99
N ALA A 152 -21.97 -14.33 -12.06
CA ALA A 152 -23.11 -13.44 -11.92
C ALA A 152 -24.13 -13.65 -13.05
N LEU A 153 -23.69 -13.83 -14.29
CA LEU A 153 -24.57 -14.16 -15.42
C LEU A 153 -25.30 -15.50 -15.21
N LEU A 154 -24.58 -16.53 -14.76
CA LEU A 154 -25.17 -17.85 -14.48
C LEU A 154 -26.19 -17.77 -13.35
N LEU A 155 -25.88 -17.05 -12.26
CA LEU A 155 -26.81 -16.83 -11.15
C LEU A 155 -28.04 -16.03 -11.58
N THR A 156 -27.87 -14.98 -12.39
CA THR A 156 -29.00 -14.24 -12.96
C THR A 156 -29.89 -15.17 -13.78
N GLY A 157 -29.32 -15.97 -14.69
CA GLY A 157 -30.07 -16.92 -15.51
C GLY A 157 -30.81 -17.95 -14.66
N CYS A 158 -30.17 -18.46 -13.61
CA CYS A 158 -30.78 -19.40 -12.67
C CYS A 158 -31.95 -18.76 -11.90
N PHE A 159 -31.79 -17.55 -11.35
CA PHE A 159 -32.87 -16.85 -10.64
C PHE A 159 -34.04 -16.46 -11.56
N VAL A 160 -33.76 -16.08 -12.81
CA VAL A 160 -34.81 -15.82 -13.80
C VAL A 160 -35.54 -17.11 -14.16
N ALA A 161 -34.83 -18.22 -14.38
CA ALA A 161 -35.44 -19.51 -14.67
C ALA A 161 -36.30 -20.01 -13.50
N LEU A 162 -35.84 -19.84 -12.27
CA LEU A 162 -36.63 -20.14 -11.07
C LEU A 162 -37.86 -19.25 -11.00
N ALA A 163 -37.72 -17.94 -11.19
CA ALA A 163 -38.85 -17.01 -11.18
C ALA A 163 -39.91 -17.29 -12.25
N LEU A 164 -39.53 -17.86 -13.40
CA LEU A 164 -40.43 -18.18 -14.51
C LEU A 164 -40.95 -19.63 -14.51
N GLY A 165 -40.29 -20.53 -13.76
CA GLY A 165 -40.49 -21.98 -13.85
C GLY A 165 -41.41 -22.57 -12.79
N HIS A 166 -41.96 -21.76 -11.88
CA HIS A 166 -42.86 -22.27 -10.86
C HIS A 166 -44.23 -22.65 -11.47
N PRO A 167 -44.71 -23.89 -11.27
CA PRO A 167 -46.04 -24.30 -11.70
C PRO A 167 -47.12 -23.51 -10.93
N GLU A 168 -48.33 -23.40 -11.51
CA GLU A 168 -49.47 -22.60 -11.01
C GLU A 168 -49.86 -22.85 -9.53
N ASP A 169 -49.35 -23.89 -8.89
CA ASP A 169 -49.65 -24.29 -7.52
C ASP A 169 -48.73 -23.66 -6.43
N ASP A 170 -47.65 -22.98 -6.80
CA ASP A 170 -46.77 -22.25 -5.85
C ASP A 170 -47.21 -20.78 -5.78
N PRO A 171 -47.31 -20.13 -4.60
CA PRO A 171 -47.83 -18.78 -4.52
C PRO A 171 -46.91 -17.83 -5.27
N ALA A 172 -47.51 -16.90 -6.03
CA ALA A 172 -46.88 -15.81 -6.80
C ALA A 172 -45.84 -14.98 -6.02
N GLU A 173 -45.65 -15.26 -4.73
CA GLU A 173 -44.80 -14.59 -3.76
C GLU A 173 -43.36 -15.14 -3.74
N THR A 174 -43.13 -16.39 -4.15
CA THR A 174 -41.77 -16.92 -4.35
C THR A 174 -41.10 -16.29 -5.59
N GLU A 175 -41.90 -15.96 -6.61
CA GLU A 175 -41.44 -15.25 -7.82
C GLU A 175 -40.84 -13.88 -7.50
N TRP A 176 -41.43 -13.13 -6.56
CA TRP A 176 -40.91 -11.81 -6.15
C TRP A 176 -39.53 -11.90 -5.53
N TYR A 177 -39.26 -12.91 -4.70
CA TYR A 177 -37.94 -13.10 -4.09
C TYR A 177 -36.89 -13.41 -5.16
N PHE A 178 -37.16 -14.38 -6.04
CA PHE A 178 -36.21 -14.73 -7.10
C PHE A 178 -36.07 -13.61 -8.14
N GLY A 179 -37.14 -12.87 -8.44
CA GLY A 179 -37.09 -11.66 -9.25
C GLY A 179 -36.22 -10.56 -8.63
N ALA A 180 -36.33 -10.33 -7.32
CA ALA A 180 -35.46 -9.39 -6.61
C ALA A 180 -33.99 -9.82 -6.65
N GLN A 181 -33.69 -11.11 -6.44
CA GLN A 181 -32.32 -11.64 -6.54
C GLN A 181 -31.78 -11.55 -7.98
N ALA A 182 -32.61 -11.84 -8.99
CA ALA A 182 -32.27 -11.67 -10.40
C ALA A 182 -31.94 -10.21 -10.74
N LEU A 183 -32.71 -9.25 -10.22
CA LEU A 183 -32.45 -7.82 -10.40
C LEU A 183 -31.13 -7.41 -9.74
N ILE A 184 -30.88 -7.86 -8.50
CA ILE A 184 -29.62 -7.61 -7.80
C ILE A 184 -28.45 -8.16 -8.61
N CYS A 185 -28.52 -9.40 -9.09
CA CYS A 185 -27.47 -10.02 -9.91
C CYS A 185 -27.29 -9.32 -11.26
N SER A 186 -28.37 -8.88 -11.92
CA SER A 186 -28.32 -8.12 -13.17
C SER A 186 -27.63 -6.76 -12.99
N GLY A 187 -27.94 -6.05 -11.90
CA GLY A 187 -27.24 -4.81 -11.54
C GLY A 187 -25.73 -5.02 -11.35
N ARG A 188 -25.32 -6.16 -10.76
CA ARG A 188 -23.89 -6.54 -10.65
C ARG A 188 -23.25 -6.71 -12.03
N VAL A 189 -23.89 -7.44 -12.93
CA VAL A 189 -23.40 -7.70 -14.30
C VAL A 189 -23.16 -6.39 -15.03
N LEU A 190 -24.15 -5.49 -15.05
CA LEU A 190 -24.04 -4.20 -15.73
C LEU A 190 -22.86 -3.37 -15.20
N PHE A 191 -22.69 -3.35 -13.88
CA PHE A 191 -21.57 -2.62 -13.28
C PHE A 191 -20.21 -3.25 -13.64
N GLU A 192 -20.07 -4.58 -13.60
CA GLU A 192 -18.81 -5.25 -13.93
C GLU A 192 -18.43 -5.11 -15.40
N VAL A 193 -19.42 -5.13 -16.31
CA VAL A 193 -19.21 -4.82 -17.73
C VAL A 193 -18.66 -3.39 -17.86
N HIS A 194 -19.29 -2.42 -17.21
CA HIS A 194 -18.82 -1.02 -17.22
C HIS A 194 -17.42 -0.86 -16.61
N ALA A 195 -17.13 -1.56 -15.51
CA ALA A 195 -15.81 -1.55 -14.85
C ALA A 195 -14.72 -2.20 -15.72
N THR A 196 -15.08 -3.20 -16.52
CA THR A 196 -14.19 -3.86 -17.46
C THR A 196 -13.84 -2.93 -18.62
N VAL A 197 -14.84 -2.25 -19.19
CA VAL A 197 -14.67 -1.31 -20.31
C VAL A 197 -13.82 -0.09 -19.92
N SER A 198 -14.07 0.50 -18.75
CA SER A 198 -13.39 1.74 -18.32
C SER A 198 -11.89 1.60 -18.00
N SER A 199 -11.31 0.39 -18.08
CA SER A 199 -9.88 0.12 -17.85
C SER A 199 -9.22 0.87 -16.68
N PRO A 200 -9.86 0.97 -15.50
CA PRO A 200 -9.31 1.78 -14.42
C PRO A 200 -7.99 1.17 -13.88
N PRO A 201 -7.15 1.99 -13.21
CA PRO A 201 -5.98 1.50 -12.51
C PRO A 201 -6.33 0.31 -11.57
N PRO A 202 -5.43 -0.69 -11.42
CA PRO A 202 -5.73 -1.95 -10.72
C PRO A 202 -6.33 -1.76 -9.32
N ARG A 203 -5.81 -0.81 -8.54
CA ARG A 203 -6.33 -0.45 -7.22
C ARG A 203 -7.80 -0.02 -7.26
N ARG A 204 -8.14 0.91 -8.16
CA ARG A 204 -9.52 1.38 -8.35
C ARG A 204 -10.43 0.25 -8.83
N ARG A 205 -9.93 -0.61 -9.73
CA ARG A 205 -10.68 -1.80 -10.17
C ARG A 205 -11.01 -2.72 -9.00
N LEU A 206 -10.04 -3.02 -8.14
CA LEU A 206 -10.25 -3.85 -6.97
C LEU A 206 -11.24 -3.22 -5.98
N LEU A 207 -11.15 -1.91 -5.74
CA LEU A 207 -12.10 -1.17 -4.89
C LEU A 207 -13.52 -1.21 -5.45
N ARG A 208 -13.67 -1.04 -6.77
CA ARG A 208 -14.95 -1.16 -7.48
C ARG A 208 -15.53 -2.56 -7.37
N LEU A 209 -14.76 -3.59 -7.75
CA LEU A 209 -15.15 -5.00 -7.63
C LEU A 209 -15.59 -5.33 -6.20
N THR A 210 -14.77 -4.96 -5.20
CA THR A 210 -15.10 -5.18 -3.79
C THR A 210 -16.39 -4.43 -3.39
N GLY A 211 -16.56 -3.20 -3.86
CA GLY A 211 -17.75 -2.38 -3.61
C GLY A 211 -19.03 -3.00 -4.17
N VAL A 212 -18.98 -3.53 -5.40
CA VAL A 212 -20.11 -4.22 -6.05
C VAL A 212 -20.46 -5.47 -5.30
N VAL A 213 -19.49 -6.36 -5.09
CA VAL A 213 -19.71 -7.63 -4.39
C VAL A 213 -20.29 -7.36 -3.01
N ARG A 214 -19.72 -6.41 -2.27
CA ARG A 214 -20.22 -5.97 -0.96
C ARG A 214 -21.65 -5.44 -1.01
N GLY A 215 -21.94 -4.46 -1.86
CA GLY A 215 -23.27 -3.85 -1.94
C GLY A 215 -24.32 -4.90 -2.31
N SER A 216 -23.92 -5.82 -3.17
CA SER A 216 -24.80 -6.86 -3.65
C SER A 216 -25.08 -7.96 -2.63
N MET A 217 -24.09 -8.36 -1.83
CA MET A 217 -24.28 -9.22 -0.66
C MET A 217 -25.14 -8.54 0.40
N ALA A 218 -24.94 -7.23 0.61
CA ALA A 218 -25.75 -6.49 1.58
C ALA A 218 -27.23 -6.46 1.17
N LEU A 219 -27.52 -6.20 -0.12
CA LEU A 219 -28.88 -6.19 -0.65
C LEU A 219 -29.50 -7.59 -0.68
N GLY A 220 -28.76 -8.61 -1.11
CA GLY A 220 -29.21 -10.00 -1.09
C GLY A 220 -29.55 -10.45 0.32
N GLY A 221 -28.65 -10.16 1.27
CA GLY A 221 -28.83 -10.59 2.65
C GLY A 221 -30.00 -9.89 3.33
N LEU A 222 -30.20 -8.61 3.05
CA LEU A 222 -31.37 -7.86 3.52
C LEU A 222 -32.66 -8.39 2.89
N ALA A 223 -32.66 -8.69 1.59
CA ALA A 223 -33.82 -9.28 0.92
C ALA A 223 -34.22 -10.61 1.56
N SER A 224 -33.25 -11.51 1.85
CA SER A 224 -33.52 -12.77 2.54
C SER A 224 -34.03 -12.56 3.98
N LEU A 225 -33.39 -11.67 4.75
CA LEU A 225 -33.78 -11.39 6.14
C LEU A 225 -35.14 -10.70 6.27
N LEU A 226 -35.63 -10.03 5.22
CA LEU A 226 -36.97 -9.45 5.20
C LEU A 226 -37.99 -10.45 4.66
N TYR A 227 -37.69 -11.11 3.55
CA TYR A 227 -38.63 -11.98 2.85
C TYR A 227 -39.02 -13.20 3.69
N PHE A 228 -38.06 -13.95 4.25
CA PHE A 228 -38.39 -15.21 4.93
C PHE A 228 -39.21 -15.01 6.22
N PRO A 229 -38.93 -14.00 7.08
CA PRO A 229 -39.83 -13.68 8.18
C PRO A 229 -41.20 -13.20 7.74
N LEU A 230 -41.29 -12.35 6.70
CA LEU A 230 -42.58 -11.90 6.19
C LEU A 230 -43.41 -13.07 5.64
N ARG A 231 -42.76 -13.99 4.91
CA ARG A 231 -43.39 -15.23 4.46
C ARG A 231 -43.91 -16.05 5.62
N ALA A 232 -43.06 -16.31 6.61
CA ALA A 232 -43.41 -17.07 7.81
C ALA A 232 -44.51 -16.43 8.68
N LEU A 233 -44.70 -15.11 8.60
CA LEU A 233 -45.68 -14.40 9.44
C LEU A 233 -47.02 -14.17 8.73
N TYR A 234 -46.99 -13.82 7.45
CA TYR A 234 -48.16 -13.27 6.75
C TYR A 234 -48.62 -14.13 5.58
N LEU A 235 -47.70 -14.81 4.91
CA LEU A 235 -47.99 -15.49 3.65
C LEU A 235 -48.26 -16.99 3.87
N GLU A 236 -47.35 -17.63 4.60
CA GLU A 236 -47.35 -19.06 4.84
C GLU A 236 -46.86 -19.33 6.27
N PRO A 237 -47.75 -19.24 7.29
CA PRO A 237 -47.38 -19.49 8.68
C PRO A 237 -46.76 -20.87 8.94
N ALA A 238 -47.12 -21.87 8.13
CA ALA A 238 -46.52 -23.21 8.18
C ALA A 238 -45.00 -23.18 7.87
N PHE A 239 -44.55 -22.23 7.05
CA PHE A 239 -43.14 -22.07 6.71
C PHE A 239 -42.29 -21.75 7.95
N ALA A 240 -42.82 -21.08 8.96
CA ALA A 240 -42.10 -20.80 10.22
C ALA A 240 -41.62 -22.09 10.92
N SER A 241 -42.36 -23.19 10.75
CA SER A 241 -42.03 -24.52 11.29
C SER A 241 -41.31 -25.41 10.28
N SER A 242 -41.10 -24.93 9.05
CA SER A 242 -40.34 -25.65 8.03
C SER A 242 -38.88 -25.76 8.44
N LYS A 243 -38.27 -26.90 8.07
CA LYS A 243 -36.83 -27.14 8.24
C LYS A 243 -35.97 -26.13 7.47
N ASP A 244 -36.54 -25.46 6.47
CA ASP A 244 -35.85 -24.49 5.62
C ASP A 244 -35.88 -23.06 6.15
N PHE A 245 -36.69 -22.75 7.17
CA PHE A 245 -36.82 -21.38 7.67
C PHE A 245 -35.51 -20.86 8.29
N VAL A 246 -34.98 -21.56 9.30
CA VAL A 246 -33.75 -21.15 9.99
C VAL A 246 -32.54 -21.11 9.03
N PRO A 247 -32.32 -22.13 8.18
CA PRO A 247 -31.24 -22.08 7.21
C PRO A 247 -31.40 -20.90 6.24
N SER A 248 -32.60 -20.63 5.72
CA SER A 248 -32.87 -19.49 4.83
C SER A 248 -32.51 -18.14 5.48
N LEU A 249 -32.78 -17.96 6.78
CA LEU A 249 -32.31 -16.80 7.54
C LEU A 249 -30.78 -16.76 7.66
N ALA A 250 -30.14 -17.91 7.85
CA ALA A 250 -28.69 -18.01 7.95
C ALA A 250 -27.99 -17.54 6.66
N ILE A 251 -28.56 -17.77 5.46
CA ILE A 251 -28.03 -17.19 4.21
C ILE A 251 -27.99 -15.68 4.33
N GLY A 252 -29.09 -15.07 4.72
CA GLY A 252 -29.19 -13.62 4.86
C GLY A 252 -28.16 -13.06 5.84
N VAL A 253 -28.01 -13.70 7.01
CA VAL A 253 -26.97 -13.33 7.99
C VAL A 253 -25.57 -13.46 7.42
N VAL A 254 -25.24 -14.58 6.76
CA VAL A 254 -23.92 -14.83 6.19
C VAL A 254 -23.58 -13.79 5.12
N GLU A 255 -24.54 -13.43 4.25
CA GLU A 255 -24.33 -12.39 3.24
C GLU A 255 -24.06 -11.02 3.86
N ILE A 256 -24.83 -10.62 4.89
CA ILE A 256 -24.58 -9.37 5.62
C ILE A 256 -23.20 -9.38 6.28
N VAL A 257 -22.82 -10.47 6.96
CA VAL A 257 -21.50 -10.60 7.60
C VAL A 257 -20.38 -10.52 6.55
N CYS A 258 -20.54 -11.19 5.41
CA CYS A 258 -19.59 -11.11 4.30
C CYS A 258 -19.47 -9.67 3.75
N ALA A 259 -20.58 -8.96 3.58
CA ALA A 259 -20.58 -7.56 3.17
C ALA A 259 -19.83 -6.67 4.18
N VAL A 260 -20.02 -6.90 5.49
CA VAL A 260 -19.29 -6.18 6.54
C VAL A 260 -17.79 -6.48 6.45
N LEU A 261 -17.38 -7.75 6.32
CA LEU A 261 -15.96 -8.14 6.21
C LEU A 261 -15.25 -7.52 5.00
N LEU A 262 -15.98 -7.31 3.89
CA LEU A 262 -15.47 -6.64 2.69
C LEU A 262 -15.38 -5.11 2.82
N HIS A 263 -15.82 -4.52 3.94
CA HIS A 263 -15.64 -3.10 4.18
C HIS A 263 -14.14 -2.73 4.13
N PRO A 264 -13.73 -1.67 3.41
CA PRO A 264 -12.31 -1.37 3.18
C PRO A 264 -11.45 -1.28 4.45
N ARG A 265 -12.02 -0.78 5.55
CA ARG A 265 -11.33 -0.72 6.86
C ARG A 265 -11.08 -2.11 7.45
N LEU A 266 -12.12 -2.97 7.47
CA LEU A 266 -12.02 -4.31 8.06
C LEU A 266 -11.13 -5.22 7.21
N ARG A 267 -11.27 -5.15 5.89
CA ARG A 267 -10.38 -5.81 4.94
C ARG A 267 -8.92 -5.41 5.15
N GLY A 268 -8.63 -4.11 5.29
CA GLY A 268 -7.28 -3.61 5.55
C GLY A 268 -6.71 -4.13 6.89
N VAL A 269 -7.52 -4.13 7.96
CA VAL A 269 -7.14 -4.68 9.27
C VAL A 269 -6.85 -6.18 9.18
N ALA A 270 -7.71 -6.95 8.51
CA ALA A 270 -7.54 -8.38 8.36
C ALA A 270 -6.29 -8.74 7.53
N LEU A 271 -6.04 -8.04 6.42
CA LEU A 271 -4.81 -8.21 5.65
C LEU A 271 -3.56 -7.78 6.43
N ALA A 272 -3.66 -6.70 7.22
CA ALA A 272 -2.59 -6.28 8.11
C ALA A 272 -2.30 -7.37 9.16
N ALA A 273 -3.33 -7.97 9.76
CA ALA A 273 -3.20 -9.05 10.73
C ALA A 273 -2.58 -10.29 10.09
N LEU A 274 -3.10 -10.75 8.94
CA LEU A 274 -2.58 -11.89 8.20
C LEU A 274 -1.13 -11.68 7.76
N SER A 275 -0.77 -10.48 7.32
CA SER A 275 0.62 -10.18 6.95
C SER A 275 1.57 -10.23 8.13
N ARG A 276 1.12 -9.96 9.38
CA ARG A 276 1.94 -10.09 10.59
C ARG A 276 2.21 -11.54 10.98
N ILE A 277 1.36 -12.48 10.57
CA ILE A 277 1.51 -13.88 10.92
C ILE A 277 2.74 -14.44 10.19
N GLY A 278 3.82 -14.65 10.95
CA GLY A 278 5.06 -15.24 10.47
C GLY A 278 5.91 -14.32 9.58
N SER A 279 5.70 -13.01 9.61
CA SER A 279 6.63 -12.04 9.01
C SER A 279 7.13 -11.01 10.01
N THR A 280 8.39 -10.61 9.81
CA THR A 280 9.00 -9.53 10.58
C THR A 280 8.58 -8.15 10.05
N PRO A 281 8.61 -7.09 10.87
CA PRO A 281 8.45 -5.71 10.39
C PRO A 281 9.40 -5.39 9.22
N GLU A 282 10.66 -5.83 9.31
CA GLU A 282 11.69 -5.59 8.31
C GLU A 282 11.37 -6.28 6.98
N GLU A 283 10.82 -7.50 7.00
CA GLU A 283 10.37 -8.19 5.77
C GLU A 283 9.22 -7.45 5.08
N ARG A 284 8.26 -6.92 5.85
CA ARG A 284 7.13 -6.16 5.29
C ARG A 284 7.58 -4.86 4.66
N GLU A 285 8.51 -4.16 5.31
CA GLU A 285 9.11 -2.94 4.79
C GLU A 285 9.97 -3.21 3.55
N ALA A 286 10.76 -4.28 3.55
CA ALA A 286 11.51 -4.69 2.37
C ALA A 286 10.57 -5.06 1.20
N ALA A 287 9.41 -5.63 1.48
CA ALA A 287 8.40 -5.90 0.45
C ALA A 287 7.80 -4.63 -0.19
N VAL A 288 7.77 -3.50 0.54
CA VAL A 288 7.44 -2.18 -0.04
C VAL A 288 8.45 -1.83 -1.11
N VAL A 289 9.74 -1.86 -0.75
CA VAL A 289 10.85 -1.51 -1.65
C VAL A 289 10.81 -2.38 -2.91
N ALA A 290 10.65 -3.69 -2.75
CA ALA A 290 10.49 -4.60 -3.88
C ALA A 290 9.23 -4.36 -4.72
N SER A 291 8.18 -3.78 -4.14
CA SER A 291 6.97 -3.42 -4.89
C SER A 291 7.19 -2.14 -5.70
N LEU A 292 7.88 -1.13 -5.14
CA LEU A 292 8.31 0.07 -5.86
C LEU A 292 9.21 -0.27 -7.05
N CYS A 293 10.19 -1.15 -6.82
CA CYS A 293 11.08 -1.67 -7.86
C CYS A 293 10.37 -2.42 -9.00
N SER A 294 9.12 -2.86 -8.82
CA SER A 294 8.36 -3.58 -9.84
C SER A 294 7.33 -2.72 -10.57
N LEU A 295 7.27 -1.41 -10.30
CA LEU A 295 6.32 -0.53 -10.98
C LEU A 295 6.54 -0.50 -12.50
N GLY A 296 7.77 -0.69 -12.99
CA GLY A 296 8.11 -0.74 -14.42
C GLY A 296 8.21 -2.13 -15.04
N ARG A 297 7.63 -3.17 -14.43
CA ARG A 297 7.66 -4.57 -14.93
C ARG A 297 9.07 -5.19 -15.10
N LEU A 298 10.11 -4.51 -14.64
CA LEU A 298 11.47 -5.04 -14.67
C LEU A 298 11.63 -6.20 -13.69
N THR A 299 12.35 -7.23 -14.12
CA THR A 299 12.76 -8.32 -13.25
C THR A 299 13.91 -7.88 -12.35
N ARG A 300 14.10 -8.60 -11.24
CA ARG A 300 15.22 -8.35 -10.32
C ARG A 300 16.60 -8.40 -11.01
N SER A 301 16.77 -9.28 -12.01
CA SER A 301 18.02 -9.44 -12.75
C SER A 301 18.30 -8.28 -13.70
N GLU A 302 17.27 -7.61 -14.19
CA GLU A 302 17.41 -6.45 -15.10
C GLU A 302 17.59 -5.14 -14.32
N LEU A 303 16.98 -5.05 -13.14
CA LEU A 303 16.86 -3.79 -12.42
C LEU A 303 18.21 -3.24 -11.92
N LEU A 304 19.08 -4.08 -11.36
CA LEU A 304 20.36 -3.59 -10.85
C LEU A 304 21.31 -3.16 -11.97
N PRO A 305 21.53 -3.95 -13.05
CA PRO A 305 22.32 -3.49 -14.18
C PRO A 305 21.78 -2.21 -14.82
N LEU A 306 20.46 -2.09 -14.95
CA LEU A 306 19.84 -0.86 -15.47
C LEU A 306 20.10 0.33 -14.54
N ALA A 307 19.95 0.14 -13.24
CA ALA A 307 20.22 1.18 -12.26
C ALA A 307 21.70 1.59 -12.26
N GLU A 308 22.64 0.64 -12.27
CA GLU A 308 24.07 0.96 -12.34
C GLU A 308 24.43 1.72 -13.62
N ALA A 309 23.89 1.30 -14.78
CA ALA A 309 24.12 1.98 -16.06
C ALA A 309 23.49 3.37 -16.12
N SER A 310 22.40 3.61 -15.37
CA SER A 310 21.64 4.86 -15.38
C SER A 310 21.91 5.76 -14.18
N PHE A 311 22.73 5.33 -13.21
CA PHE A 311 23.01 6.12 -12.02
C PHE A 311 23.94 7.27 -12.38
N ARG A 312 23.43 8.49 -12.22
CA ARG A 312 24.13 9.73 -12.55
C ARG A 312 24.15 10.64 -11.34
N ALA A 313 25.17 11.46 -11.23
CA ALA A 313 25.22 12.54 -10.25
C ALA A 313 25.80 13.79 -10.92
N VAL A 314 25.48 14.95 -10.37
CA VAL A 314 26.01 16.23 -10.82
C VAL A 314 26.73 16.89 -9.66
N ARG A 315 27.91 17.47 -9.91
CA ARG A 315 28.56 18.29 -8.89
C ARG A 315 27.78 19.59 -8.71
N PHE A 316 27.63 20.04 -7.47
CA PHE A 316 26.82 21.21 -7.17
C PHE A 316 27.25 22.49 -7.92
N ASP A 317 28.55 22.69 -8.14
CA ASP A 317 29.09 23.84 -8.89
C ASP A 317 28.67 23.89 -10.37
N LYS A 318 28.17 22.77 -10.92
CA LYS A 318 27.62 22.69 -12.28
C LYS A 318 26.11 22.92 -12.33
N LEU A 319 25.42 22.84 -11.19
CA LEU A 319 23.98 23.09 -11.12
C LEU A 319 23.68 24.59 -11.25
N ARG A 320 22.47 24.88 -11.75
CA ARG A 320 21.93 26.23 -11.86
C ARG A 320 20.55 26.28 -11.20
N GLU A 321 20.12 27.47 -10.80
CA GLU A 321 18.77 27.69 -10.26
C GLU A 321 17.66 27.24 -11.23
N SER A 322 17.88 27.41 -12.54
CA SER A 322 16.96 26.97 -13.59
C SER A 322 16.70 25.46 -13.58
N ASP A 323 17.62 24.66 -13.02
CA ASP A 323 17.49 23.21 -12.94
C ASP A 323 16.48 22.78 -11.87
N LEU A 324 16.17 23.67 -10.91
CA LEU A 324 15.13 23.47 -9.88
C LEU A 324 13.80 24.17 -10.20
N SER A 325 13.70 24.81 -11.37
CA SER A 325 12.49 25.48 -11.82
C SER A 325 11.52 24.54 -12.55
N PRO A 326 10.19 24.65 -12.36
CA PRO A 326 9.21 23.85 -13.10
C PRO A 326 9.12 24.26 -14.58
N ARG A 327 9.45 25.51 -14.93
CA ARG A 327 9.27 26.12 -16.27
C ARG A 327 10.07 25.48 -17.40
N GLY A 328 11.02 24.57 -17.12
CA GLY A 328 11.77 23.89 -18.16
C GLY A 328 11.28 22.47 -18.49
N LEU A 329 10.05 22.12 -18.09
CA LEU A 329 9.33 20.93 -18.56
C LEU A 329 8.58 21.16 -19.89
N ALA A 330 8.49 22.40 -20.36
CA ALA A 330 7.94 22.66 -21.69
C ALA A 330 8.80 21.95 -22.74
N PRO A 331 8.21 21.23 -23.71
CA PRO A 331 8.90 20.58 -24.82
C PRO A 331 9.43 21.64 -25.80
N GLY A 332 10.35 22.48 -25.34
CA GLY A 332 11.17 23.31 -26.21
C GLY A 332 12.18 22.43 -26.96
N PRO A 333 12.70 22.87 -28.11
CA PRO A 333 13.54 22.11 -29.03
C PRO A 333 14.90 21.61 -28.49
N ALA A 334 15.14 21.68 -27.17
CA ALA A 334 16.25 21.04 -26.49
C ALA A 334 15.89 19.62 -25.97
N ALA A 335 14.90 18.94 -26.55
CA ALA A 335 14.54 17.54 -26.26
C ALA A 335 15.65 16.50 -26.57
N GLY A 336 16.86 16.95 -26.93
CA GLY A 336 18.07 16.13 -27.08
C GLY A 336 19.25 16.60 -26.21
N ALA A 337 19.05 17.52 -25.26
CA ALA A 337 20.11 17.89 -24.33
C ALA A 337 20.43 16.69 -23.43
N ALA A 338 21.66 16.17 -23.54
CA ALA A 338 22.13 15.09 -22.70
C ALA A 338 21.94 15.43 -21.21
N PRO A 339 21.63 14.44 -20.34
CA PRO A 339 21.51 14.69 -18.92
C PRO A 339 22.78 15.37 -18.40
N LEU A 340 22.62 16.48 -17.69
CA LEU A 340 23.75 17.22 -17.10
C LEU A 340 24.52 16.34 -16.08
N GLY A 341 23.85 15.32 -15.53
CA GLY A 341 24.45 14.31 -14.66
C GLY A 341 25.47 13.42 -15.37
N GLU A 342 26.64 13.32 -14.76
CA GLU A 342 27.71 12.42 -15.17
C GLU A 342 27.45 11.01 -14.61
N PRO A 343 27.86 9.93 -15.31
CA PRO A 343 27.81 8.58 -14.75
C PRO A 343 28.49 8.55 -13.38
N CYS A 344 27.84 7.91 -12.42
CA CYS A 344 28.29 7.85 -11.03
C CYS A 344 28.19 6.40 -10.54
N GLU A 345 29.15 5.95 -9.75
CA GLU A 345 29.07 4.62 -9.14
C GLU A 345 28.12 4.64 -7.94
N LEU A 346 27.45 3.51 -7.68
CA LEU A 346 26.57 3.33 -6.52
C LEU A 346 27.37 3.44 -5.23
N GLY A 347 27.40 4.64 -4.71
CA GLY A 347 28.08 4.91 -3.47
C GLY A 347 28.87 6.18 -3.42
N GLU A 348 29.13 6.79 -4.57
CA GLU A 348 29.90 8.02 -4.66
C GLU A 348 29.04 9.28 -4.62
N CYS A 349 27.71 9.14 -4.70
CA CYS A 349 26.80 10.28 -4.62
C CYS A 349 26.63 10.71 -3.16
N ASP A 350 26.94 11.98 -2.87
CA ASP A 350 26.92 12.54 -1.51
C ASP A 350 25.49 12.73 -1.00
N ALA A 351 24.58 13.16 -1.87
CA ALA A 351 23.21 13.40 -1.49
C ALA A 351 22.19 13.11 -2.60
N PHE A 352 21.08 12.50 -2.20
CA PHE A 352 19.84 12.51 -2.96
C PHE A 352 19.03 13.75 -2.56
N VAL A 353 18.60 14.56 -3.51
CA VAL A 353 17.82 15.78 -3.25
C VAL A 353 16.34 15.52 -3.51
N SER A 354 15.56 15.37 -2.43
CA SER A 354 14.11 15.25 -2.48
C SER A 354 13.46 16.63 -2.35
N HIS A 355 12.57 16.98 -3.28
CA HIS A 355 11.92 18.29 -3.32
C HIS A 355 10.57 18.26 -4.06
N ALA A 356 9.73 19.29 -3.87
CA ALA A 356 8.53 19.49 -4.69
C ALA A 356 8.76 20.48 -5.83
N TRP A 357 8.24 20.16 -7.01
CA TRP A 357 8.31 21.05 -8.18
C TRP A 357 7.44 22.30 -8.02
N SER A 358 6.37 22.21 -7.23
CA SER A 358 5.44 23.30 -6.90
C SER A 358 6.01 24.33 -5.93
N ASP A 359 7.06 23.99 -5.17
CA ASP A 359 7.69 24.94 -4.27
C ASP A 359 8.58 25.95 -5.04
N PRO A 360 8.73 27.20 -4.55
CA PRO A 360 9.47 28.24 -5.27
C PRO A 360 10.92 27.86 -5.59
N ALA A 361 11.30 27.99 -6.86
CA ALA A 361 12.63 27.57 -7.35
C ALA A 361 13.79 28.31 -6.66
N GLY A 362 13.69 29.63 -6.52
CA GLY A 362 14.74 30.43 -5.86
C GLY A 362 14.94 30.05 -4.40
N ALA A 363 13.86 29.77 -3.65
CA ALA A 363 13.95 29.30 -2.27
C ALA A 363 14.64 27.92 -2.20
N LYS A 364 14.30 26.99 -3.11
CA LYS A 364 14.97 25.69 -3.21
C LYS A 364 16.46 25.84 -3.52
N TRP A 365 16.80 26.71 -4.46
CA TRP A 365 18.18 26.97 -4.86
C TRP A 365 19.00 27.57 -3.72
N ALA A 366 18.49 28.60 -3.04
CA ALA A 366 19.14 29.21 -1.89
C ALA A 366 19.37 28.19 -0.76
N ALA A 367 18.35 27.38 -0.45
CA ALA A 367 18.44 26.32 0.56
C ALA A 367 19.49 25.25 0.20
N LEU A 368 19.48 24.76 -1.04
CA LEU A 368 20.44 23.75 -1.50
C LEU A 368 21.87 24.31 -1.58
N ARG A 369 22.05 25.55 -2.05
CA ARG A 369 23.34 26.24 -2.07
C ARG A 369 23.92 26.37 -0.67
N ALA A 370 23.13 26.87 0.28
CA ALA A 370 23.58 27.00 1.66
C ALA A 370 23.95 25.64 2.28
N TRP A 371 23.27 24.55 1.91
CA TRP A 371 23.67 23.19 2.31
C TRP A 371 24.99 22.77 1.64
N ALA A 372 25.15 23.01 0.35
CA ALA A 372 26.34 22.63 -0.41
C ALA A 372 27.59 23.39 0.02
N GLU A 373 27.48 24.68 0.34
CA GLU A 373 28.59 25.49 0.89
C GLU A 373 29.05 24.96 2.26
N ARG A 374 28.11 24.52 3.11
CA ARG A 374 28.48 23.87 4.38
C ARG A 374 29.19 22.55 4.14
N PHE A 375 28.71 21.75 3.19
CA PHE A 375 29.37 20.50 2.79
C PHE A 375 30.79 20.78 2.28
N GLU A 376 30.98 21.78 1.42
CA GLU A 376 32.30 22.15 0.90
C GLU A 376 33.24 22.61 2.01
N ALA A 377 32.74 23.41 2.96
CA ALA A 377 33.53 23.82 4.13
C ALA A 377 33.96 22.64 5.02
N GLU A 378 33.17 21.58 5.10
CA GLU A 378 33.46 20.39 5.92
C GLU A 378 34.35 19.37 5.21
N GLU A 379 34.12 19.14 3.91
CA GLU A 379 34.74 18.05 3.13
C GLU A 379 35.79 18.55 2.13
N GLY A 380 35.97 19.87 1.97
CA GLY A 380 36.96 20.49 1.09
C GLY A 380 36.67 20.35 -0.40
N ARG A 381 35.42 20.03 -0.77
CA ARG A 381 34.95 19.87 -2.16
C ARG A 381 33.45 20.08 -2.28
N TRP A 382 32.98 20.49 -3.45
CA TRP A 382 31.55 20.50 -3.75
C TRP A 382 30.93 19.08 -3.67
N PRO A 383 29.68 18.96 -3.19
CA PRO A 383 28.98 17.67 -3.17
C PRO A 383 28.57 17.24 -4.58
N LYS A 384 28.65 15.94 -4.84
CA LYS A 384 27.96 15.25 -5.94
C LYS A 384 26.54 14.95 -5.50
N VAL A 385 25.55 15.53 -6.17
CA VAL A 385 24.14 15.36 -5.83
C VAL A 385 23.38 14.65 -6.93
N TRP A 386 22.37 13.87 -6.52
CA TRP A 386 21.36 13.31 -7.40
C TRP A 386 20.12 14.20 -7.34
N VAL A 387 19.72 14.75 -8.48
CA VAL A 387 18.49 15.55 -8.65
C VAL A 387 17.73 14.96 -9.82
N ASP A 388 16.45 14.66 -9.64
CA ASP A 388 15.59 13.97 -10.62
C ASP A 388 15.72 14.53 -12.04
N ARG A 389 15.57 15.85 -12.23
CA ARG A 389 15.56 16.47 -13.56
C ARG A 389 16.87 16.34 -14.34
N VAL A 390 18.00 16.33 -13.65
CA VAL A 390 19.33 16.36 -14.29
C VAL A 390 20.02 14.99 -14.30
N CYS A 391 19.59 14.10 -13.41
CA CYS A 391 20.17 12.75 -13.27
C CYS A 391 19.30 11.66 -13.92
N ILE A 392 18.02 11.93 -14.19
CA ILE A 392 17.14 11.04 -14.96
C ILE A 392 17.12 11.48 -16.43
N ASP A 393 17.16 10.51 -17.33
CA ASP A 393 16.81 10.73 -18.73
C ASP A 393 15.34 11.14 -18.83
N GLN A 394 15.09 12.44 -19.04
CA GLN A 394 13.74 12.99 -19.13
C GLN A 394 12.97 12.47 -20.34
N ALA A 395 13.65 11.95 -21.36
CA ALA A 395 13.00 11.31 -22.50
C ALA A 395 12.50 9.89 -22.16
N ASN A 396 12.99 9.29 -21.07
CA ASN A 396 12.64 7.92 -20.65
C ASN A 396 12.52 7.79 -19.12
N ILE A 397 11.66 8.62 -18.53
CA ILE A 397 11.40 8.63 -17.08
C ILE A 397 10.89 7.26 -16.61
N GLU A 398 10.05 6.59 -17.41
CA GLU A 398 9.43 5.31 -17.06
C GLU A 398 10.45 4.18 -16.82
N ALA A 399 11.59 4.19 -17.52
CA ALA A 399 12.68 3.24 -17.29
C ALA A 399 13.47 3.54 -16.01
N SER A 400 13.51 4.79 -15.57
CA SER A 400 14.31 5.24 -14.42
C SER A 400 13.57 5.14 -13.08
N LEU A 401 12.24 5.31 -13.08
CA LEU A 401 11.43 5.26 -11.86
C LEU A 401 11.57 3.95 -11.05
N PRO A 402 11.60 2.75 -11.66
CA PRO A 402 11.80 1.51 -10.92
C PRO A 402 13.17 1.42 -10.22
N CYS A 403 14.17 2.16 -10.72
CA CYS A 403 15.53 2.20 -10.19
C CYS A 403 15.67 3.17 -9.01
N LEU A 404 14.68 4.02 -8.75
CA LEU A 404 14.73 5.03 -7.69
C LEU A 404 15.13 4.48 -6.31
N PRO A 405 14.63 3.31 -5.84
CA PRO A 405 15.09 2.74 -4.59
C PRO A 405 16.58 2.38 -4.56
N ILE A 406 17.16 2.05 -5.72
CA ILE A 406 18.58 1.74 -5.88
C ILE A 406 19.39 3.04 -5.87
N PHE A 407 18.91 4.07 -6.57
CA PHE A 407 19.53 5.40 -6.58
C PHE A 407 19.62 6.00 -5.17
N LEU A 408 18.51 5.94 -4.41
CA LEU A 408 18.48 6.35 -3.01
C LEU A 408 19.49 5.57 -2.15
N ALA A 409 19.61 4.25 -2.37
CA ALA A 409 20.58 3.41 -1.66
C ALA A 409 22.04 3.72 -2.06
N GLY A 410 22.25 4.22 -3.29
CA GLY A 410 23.53 4.70 -3.81
C GLY A 410 23.98 6.04 -3.21
N CYS A 411 23.08 6.82 -2.63
CA CYS A 411 23.39 8.13 -2.05
C CYS A 411 23.79 8.04 -0.57
N HIS A 412 24.68 8.91 -0.09
CA HIS A 412 25.09 8.95 1.32
C HIS A 412 24.07 9.60 2.23
N THR A 413 23.52 10.74 1.80
CA THR A 413 22.59 11.58 2.56
C THR A 413 21.28 11.73 1.79
N LEU A 414 20.16 11.89 2.48
CA LEU A 414 18.91 12.37 1.90
C LEU A 414 18.72 13.82 2.31
N VAL A 415 18.79 14.74 1.35
CA VAL A 415 18.54 16.17 1.55
C VAL A 415 17.11 16.46 1.13
N ILE A 416 16.28 16.87 2.08
CA ILE A 416 14.89 17.25 1.86
C ILE A 416 14.80 18.77 1.82
N LEU A 417 14.49 19.32 0.65
CA LEU A 417 14.17 20.74 0.48
C LEU A 417 12.69 20.93 0.82
N ALA A 418 12.41 21.21 2.10
CA ALA A 418 11.07 21.16 2.67
C ALA A 418 10.34 22.50 2.52
N GLY A 419 9.52 22.62 1.48
CA GLY A 419 8.52 23.69 1.37
C GLY A 419 7.12 23.24 1.81
N PRO A 420 6.14 24.16 1.80
CA PRO A 420 4.76 23.87 2.21
C PRO A 420 4.11 22.73 1.41
N SER A 421 4.50 22.53 0.15
CA SER A 421 3.92 21.48 -0.71
C SER A 421 4.71 20.17 -0.72
N TRP A 422 5.86 20.08 -0.03
CA TRP A 422 6.69 18.86 -0.06
C TRP A 422 5.95 17.62 0.47
N SER A 423 5.31 17.72 1.63
CA SER A 423 4.58 16.59 2.23
C SER A 423 3.32 16.22 1.46
N SER A 424 2.77 17.13 0.65
CA SER A 424 1.60 16.83 -0.18
C SER A 424 1.95 15.97 -1.39
N ARG A 425 3.25 15.80 -1.75
CA ARG A 425 3.68 14.92 -2.84
C ARG A 425 3.99 13.51 -2.34
N LEU A 426 3.23 12.52 -2.81
CA LEU A 426 3.35 11.14 -2.34
C LEU A 426 4.71 10.52 -2.68
N TRP A 427 5.28 10.85 -3.85
CA TRP A 427 6.62 10.41 -4.23
C TRP A 427 7.70 10.87 -3.25
N CYS A 428 7.65 12.12 -2.80
CA CYS A 428 8.64 12.69 -1.87
C CYS A 428 8.64 11.94 -0.53
N VAL A 429 7.47 11.63 0.01
CA VAL A 429 7.36 10.86 1.26
C VAL A 429 7.79 9.39 1.07
N ILE A 430 7.57 8.83 -0.12
CA ILE A 430 8.04 7.48 -0.48
C ILE A 430 9.57 7.44 -0.64
N GLU A 431 10.22 8.50 -1.12
CA GLU A 431 11.68 8.60 -1.15
C GLU A 431 12.28 8.55 0.25
N LEU A 432 11.70 9.30 1.19
CA LEU A 432 12.08 9.25 2.60
C LEU A 432 11.93 7.85 3.21
N PHE A 433 10.77 7.21 2.98
CA PHE A 433 10.55 5.83 3.41
C PHE A 433 11.62 4.90 2.82
N THR A 434 11.84 4.99 1.51
CA THR A 434 12.74 4.11 0.77
C THR A 434 14.18 4.27 1.23
N PHE A 435 14.63 5.51 1.45
CA PHE A 435 15.96 5.81 1.98
C PHE A 435 16.20 5.08 3.30
N LEU A 436 15.30 5.24 4.28
CA LEU A 436 15.39 4.57 5.59
C LEU A 436 15.44 3.04 5.46
N ARG A 437 14.60 2.46 4.61
CA ARG A 437 14.55 0.99 4.43
C ARG A 437 15.74 0.44 3.66
N MET A 438 16.41 1.27 2.88
CA MET A 438 17.68 0.92 2.22
C MET A 438 18.90 1.23 3.10
N LYS A 439 18.77 1.11 4.43
CA LYS A 439 19.72 1.45 5.51
C LYS A 439 20.13 2.91 5.59
N GLY A 440 19.42 3.85 4.97
CA GLY A 440 19.50 5.25 5.38
C GLY A 440 19.41 5.32 6.90
N ALA A 441 20.46 5.84 7.53
CA ALA A 441 20.40 6.04 8.96
C ALA A 441 19.64 7.35 9.17
N GLU A 442 18.86 7.43 10.23
CA GLU A 442 18.00 8.58 10.50
C GLU A 442 18.81 9.88 10.61
N ASP A 443 20.05 9.82 11.12
CA ASP A 443 21.00 10.95 11.17
C ASP A 443 21.52 11.40 9.79
N ARG A 444 21.34 10.58 8.74
CA ARG A 444 21.68 10.91 7.34
C ARG A 444 20.52 11.57 6.57
N ILE A 445 19.46 11.94 7.25
CA ILE A 445 18.36 12.75 6.69
C ILE A 445 18.57 14.20 7.12
N CYS A 446 18.85 15.06 6.14
CA CYS A 446 18.97 16.49 6.32
C CYS A 446 17.72 17.19 5.81
N VAL A 447 16.93 17.78 6.71
CA VAL A 447 15.77 18.60 6.34
C VAL A 447 16.20 20.05 6.31
N VAL A 448 16.09 20.67 5.13
CA VAL A 448 16.41 22.08 4.90
C VAL A 448 15.09 22.80 4.57
N PRO A 449 14.50 23.56 5.52
CA PRO A 449 13.25 24.26 5.27
C PRO A 449 13.44 25.35 4.22
N LEU A 450 12.43 25.54 3.37
CA LEU A 450 12.37 26.68 2.46
C LEU A 450 11.83 27.88 3.21
N LEU A 451 12.64 28.93 3.30
CA LEU A 451 12.36 30.14 4.06
C LEU A 451 12.28 31.33 3.09
N PRO A 452 11.21 31.44 2.28
CA PRO A 452 10.99 32.63 1.48
C PRO A 452 10.81 33.86 2.38
N GLY A 453 11.18 35.03 1.87
CA GLY A 453 11.11 36.30 2.59
C GLY A 453 12.48 36.77 3.09
N ASP A 454 12.60 38.10 3.20
CA ASP A 454 13.84 38.76 3.60
C ASP A 454 13.86 39.04 5.10
N THR A 455 12.68 38.99 5.76
CA THR A 455 12.55 39.28 7.20
C THR A 455 12.52 38.00 8.03
N ALA A 456 13.02 38.08 9.28
CA ALA A 456 12.97 36.95 10.22
C ALA A 456 11.53 36.48 10.49
N GLN A 457 10.56 37.40 10.49
CA GLN A 457 9.15 37.10 10.71
C GLN A 457 8.55 36.28 9.56
N GLU A 458 8.82 36.66 8.30
CA GLU A 458 8.38 35.90 7.12
C GLU A 458 8.99 34.50 7.10
N GLN A 459 10.28 34.39 7.40
CA GLN A 459 10.98 33.11 7.48
C GLN A 459 10.41 32.22 8.59
N ARG A 460 10.08 32.80 9.75
CA ARG A 460 9.45 32.07 10.86
C ARG A 460 8.06 31.57 10.47
N ALA A 461 7.25 32.41 9.83
CA ALA A 461 5.94 32.01 9.32
C ALA A 461 6.04 30.89 8.26
N ALA A 462 7.03 30.96 7.37
CA ALA A 462 7.29 29.90 6.39
C ALA A 462 7.70 28.58 7.07
N LEU A 463 8.56 28.64 8.08
CA LEU A 463 8.95 27.48 8.87
C LEU A 463 7.74 26.85 9.57
N GLU A 464 6.89 27.67 10.20
CA GLU A 464 5.64 27.20 10.81
C GLU A 464 4.72 26.53 9.78
N GLY A 465 4.63 27.07 8.57
CA GLY A 465 3.90 26.45 7.46
C GLY A 465 4.44 25.07 7.08
N VAL A 466 5.76 24.89 7.04
CA VAL A 466 6.40 23.59 6.80
C VAL A 466 6.11 22.61 7.93
N VAL A 467 6.21 23.04 9.20
CA VAL A 467 5.91 22.19 10.35
C VAL A 467 4.44 21.79 10.38
N ALA A 468 3.52 22.70 10.05
CA ALA A 468 2.10 22.42 9.95
C ALA A 468 1.80 21.41 8.84
N SER A 469 2.39 21.56 7.65
CA SER A 469 2.17 20.64 6.53
C SER A 469 2.69 19.22 6.83
N PHE A 470 3.71 19.10 7.67
CA PHE A 470 4.23 17.84 8.17
C PHE A 470 3.26 17.17 9.16
N ALA A 471 2.72 17.93 10.11
CA ALA A 471 1.77 17.43 11.09
C ALA A 471 0.43 16.97 10.44
N SER A 472 0.01 17.67 9.38
CA SER A 472 -1.25 17.40 8.69
C SER A 472 -1.15 16.36 7.57
N PHE A 473 -0.02 15.68 7.38
CA PHE A 473 0.17 14.74 6.28
C PHE A 473 -0.88 13.63 6.26
N ASP A 474 -1.52 13.41 5.11
CA ASP A 474 -2.40 12.26 4.83
C ASP A 474 -2.08 11.68 3.46
N ALA A 475 -1.62 10.43 3.44
CA ALA A 475 -1.29 9.74 2.19
C ALA A 475 -2.47 9.63 1.22
N ARG A 476 -3.72 9.65 1.71
CA ARG A 476 -4.92 9.66 0.85
C ARG A 476 -5.06 10.97 0.07
N GLN A 477 -4.66 12.09 0.67
CA GLN A 477 -4.77 13.41 0.09
C GLN A 477 -3.52 13.79 -0.72
N ALA A 478 -2.41 13.09 -0.49
CA ALA A 478 -1.19 13.28 -1.24
C ALA A 478 -1.38 13.07 -2.75
N LEU A 479 -0.65 13.88 -3.51
CA LEU A 479 -0.71 14.03 -4.96
C LEU A 479 0.52 13.41 -5.63
N CYS A 480 0.37 13.00 -6.88
CA CYS A 480 1.48 12.74 -7.80
C CYS A 480 1.22 13.54 -9.08
N SER A 481 2.25 13.74 -9.90
CA SER A 481 2.09 14.38 -11.21
C SER A 481 1.16 13.57 -12.11
N ARG A 482 1.32 12.23 -12.09
CA ARG A 482 0.44 11.30 -12.81
C ARG A 482 -0.53 10.62 -11.87
N SER A 483 -1.78 10.48 -12.30
CA SER A 483 -2.83 9.85 -11.50
C SER A 483 -2.56 8.34 -11.31
N GLU A 484 -1.94 7.72 -12.31
CA GLU A 484 -1.57 6.30 -12.34
C GLU A 484 -0.50 5.99 -11.31
N ASP A 485 0.53 6.84 -11.22
CA ASP A 485 1.58 6.73 -10.21
C ASP A 485 1.01 6.85 -8.81
N ARG A 486 0.09 7.81 -8.60
CA ARG A 486 -0.60 7.95 -7.32
C ARG A 486 -1.31 6.66 -6.93
N GLU A 487 -2.12 6.09 -7.82
CA GLU A 487 -2.83 4.84 -7.52
C GLU A 487 -1.87 3.66 -7.30
N ALA A 488 -0.75 3.61 -8.02
CA ALA A 488 0.26 2.58 -7.88
C ALA A 488 1.02 2.69 -6.54
N LEU A 489 1.40 3.89 -6.12
CA LEU A 489 2.03 4.12 -4.82
C LEU A 489 1.07 3.83 -3.66
N LEU A 490 -0.19 4.28 -3.76
CA LEU A 490 -1.22 3.95 -2.76
C LEU A 490 -1.44 2.43 -2.66
N ALA A 491 -1.43 1.73 -3.80
CA ALA A 491 -1.51 0.27 -3.86
C ALA A 491 -0.34 -0.41 -3.13
N VAL A 492 0.87 0.10 -3.33
CA VAL A 492 2.08 -0.38 -2.66
C VAL A 492 2.03 -0.13 -1.15
N ILE A 493 1.58 1.05 -0.73
CA ILE A 493 1.43 1.42 0.69
C ILE A 493 0.38 0.52 1.35
N GLU A 494 -0.82 0.41 0.79
CA GLU A 494 -1.90 -0.44 1.34
C GLU A 494 -1.49 -1.89 1.46
N THR A 495 -0.79 -2.41 0.46
CA THR A 495 -0.31 -3.80 0.45
C THR A 495 0.67 -4.07 1.60
N SER A 496 1.42 -3.06 2.03
CA SER A 496 2.55 -3.26 2.93
C SER A 496 2.29 -2.80 4.36
N PHE A 497 1.62 -1.66 4.52
CA PHE A 497 1.20 -1.10 5.80
C PHE A 497 -0.18 -1.61 6.23
N GLY A 498 -0.92 -2.26 5.32
CA GLY A 498 -2.30 -2.72 5.53
C GLY A 498 -3.33 -1.60 5.45
N SER A 499 -2.95 -0.35 5.73
CA SER A 499 -3.79 0.83 5.55
C SER A 499 -2.95 2.09 5.26
N LEU A 500 -3.55 3.04 4.55
CA LEU A 500 -2.95 4.36 4.32
C LEU A 500 -2.81 5.19 5.59
N ALA A 501 -3.68 4.97 6.58
CA ALA A 501 -3.61 5.65 7.88
C ALA A 501 -2.36 5.25 8.64
N SER A 502 -2.03 3.95 8.68
CA SER A 502 -0.81 3.44 9.32
C SER A 502 0.46 4.05 8.73
N PHE A 503 0.50 4.25 7.40
CA PHE A 503 1.63 4.92 6.74
C PHE A 503 1.68 6.42 7.06
N SER A 504 0.52 7.09 7.12
CA SER A 504 0.44 8.51 7.46
C SER A 504 0.95 8.77 8.89
N GLU A 505 0.56 7.92 9.85
CA GLU A 505 1.06 8.02 11.23
C GLU A 505 2.57 7.73 11.33
N TRP A 506 3.09 6.76 10.57
CA TRP A 506 4.53 6.54 10.47
C TRP A 506 5.27 7.79 9.94
N ALA A 507 4.76 8.39 8.86
CA ALA A 507 5.37 9.58 8.26
C ALA A 507 5.31 10.79 9.21
N LYS A 508 4.15 11.05 9.84
CA LYS A 508 3.98 12.14 10.84
C LYS A 508 4.91 11.99 12.03
N SER A 509 5.08 10.75 12.54
CA SER A 509 6.02 10.49 13.65
C SER A 509 7.44 10.91 13.27
N LEU A 510 7.89 10.52 12.08
CA LEU A 510 9.20 10.88 11.57
C LEU A 510 9.32 12.40 11.33
N PHE A 511 8.27 13.03 10.80
CA PHE A 511 8.26 14.47 10.56
C PHE A 511 8.28 15.28 11.86
N SER A 512 7.55 14.87 12.89
CA SER A 512 7.52 15.55 14.19
C SER A 512 8.90 15.59 14.84
N GLU A 513 9.66 14.49 14.74
CA GLU A 513 11.03 14.43 15.23
C GLU A 513 11.93 15.42 14.47
N ARG A 514 11.84 15.43 13.14
CA ARG A 514 12.65 16.31 12.29
C ARG A 514 12.27 17.78 12.43
N ALA A 515 10.98 18.09 12.53
CA ALA A 515 10.47 19.44 12.77
C ALA A 515 11.07 20.04 14.05
N THR A 516 11.13 19.25 15.13
CA THR A 516 11.75 19.69 16.40
C THR A 516 13.23 20.05 16.21
N ILE A 517 13.97 19.28 15.41
CA ILE A 517 15.38 19.57 15.11
C ILE A 517 15.49 20.86 14.30
N VAL A 518 14.68 21.01 13.26
CA VAL A 518 14.70 22.19 12.38
C VAL A 518 14.35 23.47 13.15
N SER A 519 13.30 23.45 13.96
CA SER A 519 12.91 24.62 14.78
C SER A 519 14.04 25.06 15.73
N ARG A 520 14.69 24.10 16.41
CA ARG A 520 15.83 24.42 17.29
C ARG A 520 17.01 25.03 16.53
N HIS A 521 17.28 24.57 15.31
CA HIS A 521 18.36 25.12 14.48
C HIS A 521 18.03 26.54 14.01
N PHE A 522 16.76 26.82 13.73
CA PHE A 522 16.30 28.16 13.35
C PHE A 522 16.42 29.14 14.53
N ASP A 523 15.89 28.78 15.71
CA ASP A 523 15.99 29.62 16.92
C ASP A 523 17.47 29.87 17.33
N ALA A 524 18.33 28.87 17.17
CA ALA A 524 19.76 29.01 17.42
C ALA A 524 20.45 29.98 16.45
N ARG A 525 19.98 30.11 15.20
CA ARG A 525 20.51 31.10 14.25
C ARG A 525 20.04 32.51 14.58
N GLU A 526 18.78 32.66 14.98
CA GLU A 526 18.20 33.95 15.35
C GLU A 526 18.91 34.54 16.57
N THR A 527 19.18 33.72 17.59
CA THR A 527 19.94 34.14 18.78
C THR A 527 21.40 34.52 18.50
N VAL A 528 22.02 33.91 17.48
CA VAL A 528 23.39 34.24 17.04
C VAL A 528 23.40 35.42 16.05
N GLY A 529 22.22 35.82 15.55
CA GLY A 529 21.99 36.88 14.55
C GLY A 529 22.16 38.34 15.02
N ALA A 530 22.99 38.58 16.03
CA ALA A 530 23.55 39.90 16.36
C ALA A 530 25.08 39.95 16.18
N TRP A 531 25.69 38.94 15.57
CA TRP A 531 27.11 38.94 15.21
C TRP A 531 27.26 38.98 13.70
N GLY A 532 27.38 40.19 13.16
CA GLY A 532 27.82 40.41 11.79
C GLY A 532 29.21 39.84 11.58
N GLY A 533 29.33 38.91 10.62
CA GLY A 533 30.56 38.61 9.88
C GLY A 533 31.82 38.27 10.68
N VAL A 534 31.86 37.14 11.41
CA VAL A 534 33.14 36.47 11.77
C VAL A 534 32.96 34.94 11.88
N GLU A 535 33.85 34.21 11.18
CA GLU A 535 34.20 32.77 11.25
C GLU A 535 33.23 31.76 11.93
N THR A 536 32.48 31.02 11.11
CA THR A 536 31.56 29.94 11.51
C THR A 536 32.16 28.52 11.59
N SER A 537 33.48 28.36 11.52
CA SER A 537 34.09 27.03 11.28
C SER A 537 34.26 26.12 12.52
N ARG A 538 34.19 26.62 13.77
CA ARG A 538 34.56 25.82 14.96
C ARG A 538 33.40 25.21 15.76
N GLY A 539 32.19 25.77 15.71
CA GLY A 539 31.06 25.29 16.54
C GLY A 539 30.47 23.96 16.09
N TRP A 540 30.49 23.65 14.79
CA TRP A 540 29.79 22.50 14.21
C TRP A 540 30.64 21.23 14.12
N GLN A 541 31.97 21.35 14.06
CA GLN A 541 32.89 20.19 14.06
C GLN A 541 32.78 19.32 15.33
N GLY A 542 32.29 19.88 16.45
CA GLY A 542 32.05 19.13 17.68
C GLY A 542 30.82 18.21 17.60
N LEU A 543 29.77 18.62 16.88
CA LEU A 543 28.50 17.89 16.80
C LEU A 543 28.53 16.76 15.77
N SER A 544 29.15 16.97 14.61
CA SER A 544 29.37 15.91 13.62
C SER A 544 30.29 14.80 14.16
N ARG A 545 31.28 15.14 15.01
CA ARG A 545 32.07 14.16 15.79
C ARG A 545 31.24 13.43 16.84
N LEU A 546 30.28 14.10 17.48
CA LEU A 546 29.36 13.48 18.45
C LEU A 546 28.43 12.46 17.78
N PHE A 547 27.93 12.74 16.57
CA PHE A 547 27.14 11.78 15.79
C PHE A 547 27.98 10.62 15.21
N ARG A 548 29.22 10.88 14.74
CA ARG A 548 30.17 9.83 14.31
C ARG A 548 30.66 8.94 15.48
N ALA A 549 30.89 9.51 16.66
CA ALA A 549 31.34 8.75 17.84
C ALA A 549 30.23 7.83 18.40
N ARG A 550 28.97 8.26 18.32
CA ARG A 550 27.82 7.49 18.85
C ARG A 550 27.42 6.32 17.94
N SER A 551 27.63 6.45 16.62
CA SER A 551 27.40 5.39 15.64
C SER A 551 28.49 4.31 15.65
N GLY A 552 29.73 4.63 16.06
CA GLY A 552 30.79 3.64 16.29
C GLY A 552 30.59 2.76 17.54
N ALA A 553 29.89 3.26 18.56
CA ALA A 553 29.70 2.55 19.84
C ALA A 553 28.42 1.68 19.92
N ALA A 554 27.44 1.88 19.03
CA ALA A 554 26.15 1.19 19.07
C ALA A 554 26.15 -0.24 18.49
N GLY A 555 27.31 -0.77 18.07
CA GLY A 555 27.43 -2.05 17.36
C GLY A 555 27.41 -3.33 18.21
N SER A 556 27.30 -3.30 19.55
CA SER A 556 27.46 -4.55 20.35
C SER A 556 26.49 -4.82 21.51
N ARG A 557 25.44 -4.02 21.72
CA ARG A 557 24.48 -4.27 22.83
C ARG A 557 23.02 -4.05 22.44
N SER A 558 22.47 -4.93 21.60
CA SER A 558 21.02 -5.14 21.50
C SER A 558 20.67 -6.62 21.68
N GLY A 559 21.04 -7.16 22.84
CA GLY A 559 20.53 -8.42 23.33
C GLY A 559 20.21 -8.28 24.81
N ARG A 560 18.95 -8.55 25.17
CA ARG A 560 18.49 -8.84 26.55
C ARG A 560 18.09 -7.62 27.39
N ARG A 561 16.85 -7.12 27.20
CA ARG A 561 15.96 -6.68 28.30
C ARG A 561 14.57 -6.31 27.77
N SER A 562 13.61 -7.23 27.91
CA SER A 562 12.19 -6.91 28.15
C SER A 562 11.49 -8.16 28.67
N ARG A 563 11.48 -8.31 30.00
CA ARG A 563 10.52 -9.13 30.75
C ARG A 563 10.47 -8.58 32.17
N ARG A 564 9.24 -8.41 32.66
CA ARG A 564 8.79 -7.88 33.97
C ARG A 564 8.46 -6.38 33.96
N HIS A 565 7.18 -6.07 33.83
CA HIS A 565 6.39 -5.52 34.94
C HIS A 565 4.89 -5.71 34.66
N SER A 566 4.24 -6.50 35.53
CA SER A 566 2.78 -6.59 35.64
C SER A 566 2.44 -6.97 37.08
N SER A 567 2.09 -5.96 37.88
CA SER A 567 1.37 -6.02 39.16
C SER A 567 0.95 -4.58 39.45
N ALA A 568 -0.32 -4.20 39.36
CA ALA A 568 -1.40 -4.43 40.33
C ALA A 568 -1.77 -3.09 41.00
N ALA A 569 -2.94 -2.55 40.63
CA ALA A 569 -3.83 -1.66 41.38
C ALA A 569 -5.05 -1.43 40.46
N GLY A 570 -6.32 -1.64 40.82
CA GLY A 570 -6.94 -1.72 42.14
C GLY A 570 -7.77 -0.47 42.41
N SER A 571 -9.05 -0.51 42.03
CA SER A 571 -10.20 0.25 42.58
C SER A 571 -10.29 1.77 42.38
N ALA A 572 -11.33 2.23 41.70
CA ALA A 572 -12.54 2.80 42.34
C ALA A 572 -13.47 3.49 41.31
N CYS A 573 -14.75 3.14 41.35
CA CYS A 573 -15.86 3.86 40.72
C CYS A 573 -16.21 5.13 41.51
N SER A 574 -16.60 6.20 40.81
CA SER A 574 -17.77 7.08 41.07
C SER A 574 -17.52 8.48 40.51
N GLY A 575 -18.57 9.12 39.99
CA GLY A 575 -18.55 10.55 39.66
C GLY A 575 -19.20 10.89 38.33
N ALA A 576 -20.53 10.81 38.29
CA ALA A 576 -21.33 11.50 37.28
C ALA A 576 -21.27 13.02 37.55
N SER A 577 -21.00 13.81 36.50
CA SER A 577 -21.34 15.23 36.49
C SER A 577 -21.66 15.68 35.06
N SER A 578 -22.94 15.92 34.84
CA SER A 578 -23.53 16.67 33.73
C SER A 578 -23.04 18.12 33.72
N GLY A 579 -22.57 18.60 32.57
CA GLY A 579 -22.23 20.00 32.32
C GLY A 579 -22.36 20.34 30.83
N PRO A 580 -22.69 21.59 30.46
CA PRO A 580 -23.52 21.90 29.30
C PRO A 580 -22.74 21.99 27.98
N VAL A 581 -23.44 21.61 26.91
CA VAL A 581 -23.04 21.77 25.51
C VAL A 581 -23.00 23.26 25.17
N ALA A 582 -21.81 23.80 24.98
CA ALA A 582 -21.60 25.14 24.45
C ALA A 582 -21.71 25.12 22.91
N ALA A 583 -22.49 26.08 22.41
CA ALA A 583 -22.85 26.26 21.02
C ALA A 583 -21.64 26.55 20.12
N SER A 584 -21.61 25.89 18.96
CA SER A 584 -20.70 26.17 17.86
C SER A 584 -21.26 27.33 17.00
N PRO A 585 -20.46 28.34 16.61
CA PRO A 585 -20.96 29.40 15.76
C PRO A 585 -21.12 28.91 14.30
N ARG A 586 -22.30 29.18 13.75
CA ARG A 586 -22.63 29.07 12.32
C ARG A 586 -21.66 29.92 11.51
N VAL A 587 -20.89 29.29 10.63
CA VAL A 587 -20.27 29.95 9.48
C VAL A 587 -21.25 29.84 8.32
N SER A 588 -21.72 31.00 7.90
CA SER A 588 -22.65 31.22 6.80
C SER A 588 -22.05 30.86 5.44
N ASP A 589 -22.89 30.23 4.62
CA ASP A 589 -22.72 29.97 3.20
C ASP A 589 -22.34 31.23 2.41
N ALA A 590 -21.30 31.10 1.59
CA ALA A 590 -21.04 31.98 0.46
C ALA A 590 -20.60 31.15 -0.75
N THR A 591 -21.55 30.99 -1.68
CA THR A 591 -21.35 30.93 -3.14
C THR A 591 -20.19 30.11 -3.69
N ARG A 592 -20.47 28.84 -4.03
CA ARG A 592 -19.71 28.10 -5.06
C ARG A 592 -20.05 28.64 -6.45
N GLY A 593 -19.19 29.53 -6.96
CA GLY A 593 -19.05 29.74 -8.38
C GLY A 593 -18.26 28.58 -8.97
N THR A 594 -18.87 27.83 -9.88
CA THR A 594 -18.21 26.83 -10.71
C THR A 594 -17.49 27.54 -11.86
N SER A 595 -16.20 27.82 -11.71
CA SER A 595 -15.31 28.05 -12.85
C SER A 595 -14.61 26.73 -13.19
N ALA A 596 -15.08 26.11 -14.27
CA ALA A 596 -14.31 25.11 -14.98
C ALA A 596 -13.17 25.84 -15.70
N GLU A 597 -11.95 25.72 -15.17
CA GLU A 597 -10.73 26.08 -15.90
C GLU A 597 -9.89 24.81 -16.08
N GLU A 598 -9.81 24.43 -17.36
CA GLU A 598 -8.75 23.71 -18.07
C GLU A 598 -7.68 23.01 -17.20
N CYS A 599 -7.89 21.71 -17.01
CA CYS A 599 -6.79 20.77 -16.87
C CYS A 599 -6.10 20.64 -18.23
N GLU A 600 -5.15 21.54 -18.50
CA GLU A 600 -4.19 21.33 -19.58
C GLU A 600 -3.21 20.22 -19.16
N VAL A 601 -3.07 19.26 -20.07
CA VAL A 601 -2.42 17.97 -19.92
C VAL A 601 -0.91 18.14 -19.68
N VAL A 602 -0.38 17.44 -18.68
CA VAL A 602 1.06 17.14 -18.48
C VAL A 602 1.26 15.64 -18.50
#